data_AF-A0A397YL39-F1
#
_entry.id   AF-A0A397YL39-F1
#
_cell.length_a   1.000
_cell.length_b   1.000
_cell.length_c   1.000
_cell.angle_alpha   90.00
_cell.angle_beta   90.00
_cell.angle_gamma   90.00
#
_symmetry.space_group_name_H-M   'P 1'
#
loop_
_entity.id
_entity.type
_entity.pdbx_description
1 polymer ?
#
loop_
_entity_poly.entity_id
_entity_poly.type
_entity_poly.pdbx_seq_one_letter_code
_entity_poly.pdbx_strand_id
1 'polypeptide(L)'
;MEKNEWADAVCTVCMECPHNAVLLLCSSHDKGCRPYMCGTSFRYSNCFDQYKKTKANLKCPLCRGQVKGWTIVQPARDGLNLKKRSCMQEKCSFAGTFKELRKHMKKDHPCAQPREIDPAVEMEWLRLEIEEDRNDVMSAYGLESDEEIVRIRSRRNLRPRRENIFLDDIIG
;
A
#
# COMPACT_ATOMS: atom_id res chain seq x y z
N MET A 1 -9.82 24.94 4.88
CA MET A 1 -9.04 23.70 5.06
C MET A 1 -9.99 22.55 4.89
N GLU A 2 -9.98 21.89 3.73
CA GLU A 2 -10.75 20.67 3.55
C GLU A 2 -10.22 19.63 4.54
N LYS A 3 -11.11 19.08 5.38
CA LYS A 3 -10.85 17.82 6.08
C LYS A 3 -10.84 16.70 5.03
N ASN A 4 -9.79 16.60 4.23
CA ASN A 4 -8.85 15.51 4.39
C ASN A 4 -9.52 14.24 4.99
N GLU A 5 -10.31 13.52 4.18
CA GLU A 5 -11.25 12.46 4.60
C GLU A 5 -10.60 11.21 5.22
N TRP A 6 -9.29 11.07 5.06
CA TRP A 6 -8.47 9.94 5.50
C TRP A 6 -7.64 10.23 6.76
N ALA A 7 -7.97 11.29 7.51
CA ALA A 7 -7.08 11.85 8.51
C ALA A 7 -7.01 10.94 9.73
N ASP A 8 -8.09 10.21 9.96
CA ASP A 8 -8.23 9.26 11.06
C ASP A 8 -8.26 7.82 10.55
N ALA A 9 -7.78 7.59 9.31
CA ALA A 9 -7.71 6.26 8.74
C ALA A 9 -6.74 5.38 9.54
N VAL A 10 -7.24 4.25 10.03
CA VAL A 10 -6.46 3.24 10.77
C VAL A 10 -6.56 1.91 10.02
N CYS A 11 -5.43 1.24 9.84
CA CYS A 11 -5.40 -0.09 9.27
C CYS A 11 -5.90 -1.11 10.31
N THR A 12 -6.96 -1.84 9.98
CA THR A 12 -7.62 -2.76 10.92
C THR A 12 -6.83 -4.02 11.28
N VAL A 13 -5.69 -4.27 10.61
CA VAL A 13 -4.80 -5.40 10.93
C VAL A 13 -3.72 -4.99 11.91
N CYS A 14 -3.04 -3.88 11.65
CA CYS A 14 -1.92 -3.43 12.47
C CYS A 14 -2.28 -2.31 13.45
N MET A 15 -3.52 -1.81 13.41
CA MET A 15 -4.06 -0.75 14.27
C MET A 15 -3.28 0.58 14.24
N GLU A 16 -2.56 0.81 13.15
CA GLU A 16 -1.72 1.99 12.93
C GLU A 16 -2.16 2.73 11.65
N CYS A 17 -1.61 3.92 11.43
CA CYS A 17 -1.79 4.62 10.16
C CYS A 17 -1.35 3.73 8.96
N PRO A 18 -2.20 3.56 7.93
CA PRO A 18 -1.89 2.72 6.79
C PRO A 18 -0.79 3.31 5.92
N HIS A 19 0.30 2.56 5.71
CA HIS A 19 1.34 2.89 4.73
C HIS A 19 1.09 2.20 3.39
N ASN A 20 1.54 2.85 2.32
CA ASN A 20 1.24 2.47 0.94
C ASN A 20 -0.26 2.17 0.75
N ALA A 21 -1.09 3.06 1.28
CA ALA A 21 -2.50 2.77 1.56
C ALA A 21 -3.27 2.32 0.32
N VAL A 22 -4.22 1.40 0.54
CA VAL A 22 -5.25 0.99 -0.41
C VAL A 22 -6.62 1.20 0.22
N LEU A 23 -7.59 1.66 -0.58
CA LEU A 23 -8.98 1.84 -0.16
C LEU A 23 -9.81 0.63 -0.62
N LEU A 24 -10.55 -0.03 0.27
CA LEU A 24 -11.49 -1.08 -0.14
C LEU A 24 -12.79 -0.47 -0.66
N LEU A 25 -13.29 -0.98 -1.79
CA LEU A 25 -14.56 -0.59 -2.40
C LEU A 25 -15.71 -1.30 -1.67
N CYS A 26 -16.15 -0.68 -0.58
CA CYS A 26 -17.23 -1.16 0.24
C CYS A 26 -18.60 -0.81 -0.36
N SER A 27 -19.57 -1.72 -0.24
CA SER A 27 -20.99 -1.47 -0.55
C SER A 27 -21.65 -0.32 0.23
N SER A 28 -21.02 0.18 1.32
CA SER A 28 -21.48 1.34 2.09
C SER A 28 -20.63 2.58 1.87
N HIS A 29 -19.95 2.68 0.72
CA HIS A 29 -19.11 3.83 0.37
C HIS A 29 -19.91 5.12 0.25
N ASP A 30 -21.13 5.05 -0.29
CA ASP A 30 -22.12 6.14 -0.30
C ASP A 30 -22.45 6.67 1.11
N LYS A 31 -22.40 5.81 2.13
CA LYS A 31 -22.62 6.14 3.54
C LYS A 31 -21.34 6.60 4.26
N GLY A 32 -20.29 6.93 3.52
CA GLY A 32 -19.02 7.41 4.07
C GLY A 32 -18.07 6.29 4.54
N CYS A 33 -18.33 5.02 4.24
CA CYS A 33 -17.39 3.96 4.60
C CYS A 33 -16.11 4.06 3.75
N ARG A 34 -14.97 4.35 4.39
CA ARG A 34 -13.65 4.49 3.76
C ARG A 34 -12.60 3.59 4.41
N PRO A 35 -12.70 2.25 4.26
CA PRO A 35 -11.74 1.32 4.86
C PRO A 35 -10.38 1.36 4.15
N TYR A 36 -9.39 1.98 4.78
CA TYR A 36 -8.00 1.95 4.32
C TYR A 36 -7.21 0.82 4.97
N MET A 37 -6.30 0.21 4.21
CA MET A 37 -5.38 -0.84 4.69
C MET A 37 -3.94 -0.61 4.21
N CYS A 38 -2.96 -1.18 4.92
CA CYS A 38 -1.58 -1.17 4.45
C CYS A 38 -1.42 -2.03 3.19
N GLY A 39 -1.00 -1.41 2.09
CA GLY A 39 -0.67 -2.07 0.83
C GLY A 39 0.83 -2.29 0.67
N THR A 40 1.56 -2.57 1.75
CA THR A 40 3.01 -2.75 1.76
C THR A 40 3.43 -4.19 1.41
N SER A 41 4.68 -4.39 1.00
CA SER A 41 5.23 -5.73 0.69
C SER A 41 5.41 -6.60 1.95
N PHE A 42 5.84 -7.85 1.74
CA PHE A 42 6.00 -8.87 2.78
C PHE A 42 7.05 -8.53 3.84
N ARG A 43 8.07 -7.73 3.48
CA ARG A 43 9.09 -7.20 4.40
C ARG A 43 8.53 -6.18 5.40
N TYR A 44 7.26 -5.79 5.21
CA TYR A 44 6.51 -4.91 6.09
C TYR A 44 5.25 -5.63 6.55
N SER A 45 4.28 -4.87 7.04
CA SER A 45 3.07 -5.40 7.69
C SER A 45 2.16 -6.23 6.79
N ASN A 46 2.31 -6.15 5.45
CA ASN A 46 1.59 -6.93 4.42
C ASN A 46 0.07 -7.11 4.64
N CYS A 47 -0.56 -6.16 5.35
CA CYS A 47 -1.90 -6.31 5.93
C CYS A 47 -2.97 -6.62 4.89
N PHE A 48 -2.93 -5.92 3.75
CA PHE A 48 -3.90 -6.14 2.68
C PHE A 48 -3.75 -7.52 2.02
N ASP A 49 -2.52 -8.04 1.93
CA ASP A 49 -2.28 -9.36 1.38
C ASP A 49 -2.76 -10.48 2.32
N GLN A 50 -2.59 -10.31 3.64
CA GLN A 50 -3.21 -11.22 4.62
C GLN A 50 -4.74 -11.16 4.58
N TYR A 51 -5.31 -9.97 4.44
CA TYR A 51 -6.75 -9.78 4.37
C TYR A 51 -7.38 -10.53 3.19
N LYS A 52 -6.72 -10.56 2.03
CA LYS A 52 -7.18 -11.33 0.86
C LYS A 52 -7.09 -12.85 1.05
N LYS A 53 -5.99 -13.33 1.64
CA LYS A 53 -5.74 -14.78 1.78
C LYS A 53 -6.76 -15.51 2.66
N THR A 54 -7.44 -14.79 3.56
CA THR A 54 -8.25 -15.39 4.62
C THR A 54 -9.74 -15.45 4.31
N LYS A 55 -10.22 -14.96 3.15
CA LYS A 55 -11.66 -14.81 2.91
C LYS A 55 -12.07 -15.07 1.46
N ALA A 56 -12.85 -16.14 1.25
CA ALA A 56 -13.57 -16.38 -0.01
C ALA A 56 -14.64 -15.29 -0.30
N ASN A 57 -15.07 -14.55 0.74
CA ASN A 57 -15.99 -13.42 0.64
C ASN A 57 -15.43 -12.24 1.45
N LEU A 58 -14.78 -11.29 0.79
CA LEU A 58 -14.19 -10.13 1.48
C LEU A 58 -15.30 -9.28 2.11
N LYS A 59 -15.29 -9.19 3.44
CA LYS A 59 -16.18 -8.35 4.24
C LYS A 59 -15.43 -7.15 4.79
N CYS A 60 -16.01 -5.97 4.59
CA CYS A 60 -15.46 -4.70 5.04
C CYS A 60 -15.17 -4.77 6.54
N PRO A 61 -13.94 -4.44 6.97
CA PRO A 61 -13.58 -4.57 8.37
C PRO A 61 -14.23 -3.49 9.25
N LEU A 62 -14.77 -2.40 8.67
CA LEU A 62 -15.42 -1.32 9.41
C LEU A 62 -16.92 -1.57 9.60
N CYS A 63 -17.64 -1.96 8.55
CA CYS A 63 -19.11 -2.06 8.59
C CYS A 63 -19.64 -3.47 8.30
N ARG A 64 -18.77 -4.46 8.07
CA ARG A 64 -19.12 -5.84 7.66
C ARG A 64 -19.87 -5.96 6.33
N GLY A 65 -20.03 -4.86 5.58
CA GLY A 65 -20.59 -4.86 4.23
C GLY A 65 -19.71 -5.63 3.23
N GLN A 66 -20.27 -5.93 2.06
CA GLN A 66 -19.50 -6.57 0.98
C GLN A 66 -18.41 -5.64 0.46
N VAL A 67 -17.22 -6.18 0.21
CA VAL A 67 -16.13 -5.52 -0.50
C VAL A 67 -16.09 -6.08 -1.92
N LYS A 68 -16.23 -5.21 -2.92
CA LYS A 68 -16.22 -5.59 -4.34
C LYS A 68 -14.82 -5.54 -4.96
N GLY A 69 -13.92 -4.76 -4.39
CA GLY A 69 -12.56 -4.56 -4.89
C GLY A 69 -11.77 -3.59 -4.03
N TRP A 70 -10.69 -3.04 -4.57
CA TRP A 70 -9.88 -2.02 -3.92
C TRP A 70 -9.30 -1.06 -4.96
N THR A 71 -8.93 0.13 -4.53
CA THR A 71 -8.32 1.15 -5.38
C THR A 71 -7.23 1.92 -4.64
N ILE A 72 -6.45 2.70 -5.39
CA ILE A 72 -5.43 3.61 -4.88
C ILE A 72 -5.94 5.03 -5.08
N VAL A 73 -6.21 5.70 -3.97
CA VAL A 73 -6.42 7.15 -3.98
C VAL A 73 -5.06 7.79 -3.70
N GLN A 74 -4.43 8.40 -4.70
CA GLN A 74 -3.04 8.88 -4.58
C GLN A 74 -2.85 9.97 -3.51
N PRO A 75 -3.67 11.04 -3.48
CA PRO A 75 -3.63 11.99 -2.36
C PRO A 75 -3.82 11.28 -1.02
N ALA A 76 -4.59 10.17 -1.04
CA ALA A 76 -4.83 9.41 0.15
C ALA A 76 -3.52 8.82 0.69
N ARG A 77 -2.89 8.04 -0.19
CA ARG A 77 -1.64 7.34 0.05
C ARG A 77 -0.51 8.28 0.43
N ASP A 78 -0.35 9.38 -0.29
CA ASP A 78 0.76 10.31 -0.06
C ASP A 78 0.64 10.97 1.32
N GLY A 79 -0.56 11.46 1.66
CA GLY A 79 -0.83 12.02 2.99
C GLY A 79 -0.63 11.01 4.12
N LEU A 80 -1.05 9.76 3.92
CA LEU A 80 -0.89 8.70 4.92
C LEU A 80 0.57 8.23 5.07
N ASN A 81 1.35 8.23 3.99
CA ASN A 81 2.78 7.89 4.00
C ASN A 81 3.64 8.93 4.75
N LEU A 82 3.17 10.17 4.84
CA LEU A 82 3.82 11.26 5.58
C LEU A 82 3.56 11.18 7.10
N LYS A 83 2.57 10.41 7.55
CA LYS A 83 2.33 10.20 8.98
C LYS A 83 3.38 9.27 9.56
N LYS A 84 3.77 9.54 10.80
CA LYS A 84 4.72 8.70 11.52
C LYS A 84 3.99 7.54 12.20
N ARG A 85 4.61 6.37 12.20
CA ARG A 85 4.19 5.21 13.00
C ARG A 85 5.40 4.46 13.54
N SER A 86 5.17 3.62 14.54
CA SER A 86 6.20 2.77 15.14
C SER A 86 6.59 1.60 14.22
N CYS A 87 7.83 1.15 14.34
CA CYS A 87 8.29 -0.10 13.74
C CYS A 87 7.52 -1.29 14.33
N MET A 88 7.18 -2.27 13.50
CA MET A 88 6.41 -3.44 13.92
C MET A 88 7.29 -4.63 14.33
N GLN A 89 8.61 -4.48 14.33
CA GLN A 89 9.52 -5.50 14.82
C GLN A 89 9.56 -5.50 16.35
N GLU A 90 9.59 -6.70 16.93
CA GLU A 90 9.70 -6.86 18.38
C GLU A 90 10.97 -6.16 18.89
N LYS A 91 10.84 -5.46 20.02
CA LYS A 91 11.95 -4.74 20.68
C LYS A 91 12.57 -3.62 19.84
N CYS A 92 11.89 -3.14 18.79
CA CYS A 92 12.31 -1.95 18.06
C CYS A 92 11.49 -0.73 18.47
N SER A 93 12.16 0.36 18.85
CA SER A 93 11.52 1.63 19.25
C SER A 93 11.57 2.70 18.15
N PHE A 94 12.00 2.36 16.94
CA PHE A 94 12.06 3.31 15.83
C PHE A 94 10.63 3.72 15.43
N ALA A 95 10.43 5.01 15.15
CA ALA A 95 9.19 5.53 14.61
C ALA A 95 9.47 6.57 13.53
N GLY A 96 8.73 6.51 12.42
CA GLY A 96 8.96 7.38 11.28
C GLY A 96 7.88 7.26 10.22
N THR A 97 8.01 8.09 9.18
CA THR A 97 7.22 8.03 7.94
C THR A 97 7.44 6.73 7.19
N PHE A 98 6.64 6.45 6.16
CA PHE A 98 6.85 5.25 5.35
C PHE A 98 8.24 5.19 4.71
N LYS A 99 8.73 6.33 4.20
CA LYS A 99 10.06 6.43 3.58
C LYS A 99 11.18 6.15 4.58
N GLU A 100 11.06 6.70 5.79
CA GLU A 100 12.02 6.47 6.88
C GLU A 100 11.98 5.03 7.37
N LEU A 101 10.79 4.46 7.56
CA LEU A 101 10.61 3.05 7.94
C LEU A 101 11.15 2.09 6.88
N ARG A 102 10.99 2.38 5.59
CA ARG A 102 11.58 1.59 4.50
C ARG A 102 13.11 1.54 4.60
N LYS A 103 13.75 2.67 4.86
CA LYS A 103 15.21 2.74 5.06
C LYS A 103 15.65 2.00 6.34
N HIS A 104 14.95 2.23 7.45
CA HIS A 104 15.20 1.58 8.73
C HIS A 104 15.07 0.05 8.61
N MET A 105 13.98 -0.46 8.03
CA MET A 105 13.76 -1.89 7.85
C MET A 105 14.87 -2.54 7.03
N LYS A 106 15.31 -1.92 5.93
CA LYS A 106 16.41 -2.46 5.11
C LYS A 106 17.74 -2.53 5.86
N LYS A 107 18.02 -1.57 6.74
CA LYS A 107 19.29 -1.46 7.46
C LYS A 107 19.33 -2.29 8.73
N ASP A 108 18.32 -2.15 9.58
CA ASP A 108 18.34 -2.65 10.96
C ASP A 108 17.58 -3.98 11.09
N HIS A 109 16.77 -4.33 10.09
CA HIS A 109 15.94 -5.53 10.05
C HIS A 109 15.99 -6.26 8.70
N PRO A 110 17.19 -6.55 8.14
CA PRO A 110 17.33 -7.12 6.80
C PRO A 110 16.67 -8.50 6.64
N CYS A 111 16.51 -9.24 7.75
CA CYS A 111 15.90 -10.57 7.77
C CYS A 111 14.49 -10.59 8.38
N ALA A 112 13.90 -9.43 8.67
CA ALA A 112 12.55 -9.36 9.21
C ALA A 112 11.54 -9.79 8.15
N GLN A 113 11.12 -11.05 8.28
CA GLN A 113 10.18 -11.80 7.45
C GLN A 113 10.47 -11.83 5.96
N PRO A 114 11.08 -12.93 5.51
CA PRO A 114 10.42 -13.83 4.57
C PRO A 114 9.79 -14.95 5.41
N ARG A 115 8.46 -14.92 5.61
CA ARG A 115 7.74 -16.21 5.65
C ARG A 115 8.03 -16.87 4.31
N GLU A 116 8.27 -18.18 4.26
CA GLU A 116 8.55 -18.95 3.03
C GLU A 116 7.85 -18.35 1.80
N ILE A 117 8.57 -17.48 1.09
CA ILE A 117 8.16 -16.87 -0.15
C ILE A 117 9.10 -17.49 -1.16
N ASP A 118 8.53 -17.99 -2.24
CA ASP A 118 9.29 -18.49 -3.37
C ASP A 118 10.41 -17.47 -3.72
N PRO A 119 11.69 -17.90 -3.76
CA PRO A 119 12.81 -17.04 -4.08
C PRO A 119 12.61 -16.18 -5.34
N ALA A 120 11.87 -16.68 -6.34
CA ALA A 120 11.55 -15.93 -7.55
C ALA A 120 10.64 -14.72 -7.27
N VAL A 121 9.66 -14.89 -6.39
CA VAL A 121 8.74 -13.82 -5.96
C VAL A 121 9.50 -12.78 -5.15
N GLU A 122 10.39 -13.20 -4.25
CA GLU A 122 11.25 -12.29 -3.49
C GLU A 122 12.16 -11.43 -4.40
N MET A 123 12.81 -12.04 -5.39
CA MET A 123 13.67 -11.31 -6.33
C MET A 123 12.90 -10.28 -7.15
N GLU A 124 11.70 -10.61 -7.64
CA GLU A 124 10.87 -9.67 -8.39
C GLU A 124 10.42 -8.49 -7.51
N TRP A 125 10.06 -8.72 -6.25
CA TRP A 125 9.75 -7.62 -5.32
C TRP A 125 10.96 -6.75 -5.03
N LEU A 126 12.14 -7.34 -4.83
CA LEU A 126 13.37 -6.59 -4.62
C LEU A 126 13.67 -5.69 -5.82
N ARG A 127 13.50 -6.21 -7.04
CA ARG A 127 13.61 -5.42 -8.27
C ARG A 127 12.64 -4.25 -8.29
N LEU A 128 11.37 -4.49 -7.99
CA LEU A 128 10.34 -3.45 -7.95
C LEU A 128 10.63 -2.38 -6.88
N GLU A 129 11.14 -2.78 -5.71
CA GLU A 129 11.55 -1.85 -4.66
C GLU A 129 12.75 -0.99 -5.09
N ILE A 130 13.74 -1.57 -5.79
CA ILE A 130 14.87 -0.83 -6.36
C ILE A 130 14.39 0.16 -7.43
N GLU A 131 13.45 -0.23 -8.29
CA GLU A 131 12.88 0.66 -9.29
C GLU A 131 12.10 1.82 -8.66
N GLU A 132 11.37 1.57 -7.56
CA GLU A 132 10.68 2.61 -6.80
C GLU A 132 11.68 3.54 -6.08
N ASP A 133 12.73 2.99 -5.45
CA ASP A 133 13.84 3.77 -4.89
C ASP A 133 14.47 4.68 -5.98
N ARG A 134 14.68 4.15 -7.19
CA ARG A 134 15.22 4.92 -8.32
C ARG A 134 14.28 6.03 -8.76
N ASN A 135 12.99 5.74 -8.86
CA ASN A 135 11.99 6.74 -9.24
C ASN A 135 11.86 7.87 -8.21
N ASP A 136 11.96 7.56 -6.91
CA ASP A 136 11.98 8.57 -5.84
C ASP A 136 13.21 9.51 -5.96
N VAL A 137 14.36 8.95 -6.35
CA VAL A 137 15.59 9.71 -6.63
C VAL A 137 15.37 10.60 -7.85
N MET A 138 14.88 10.06 -8.96
CA MET A 138 14.62 10.84 -10.19
C MET A 138 13.64 11.99 -9.97
N SER A 139 12.56 11.77 -9.21
CA SER A 139 11.60 12.81 -8.83
C SER A 139 12.23 13.91 -7.97
N ALA A 140 13.10 13.56 -7.03
CA ALA A 140 13.80 14.54 -6.19
C ALA A 140 14.73 15.47 -6.98
N TYR A 141 15.19 15.03 -8.16
CA TYR A 141 16.04 15.83 -9.05
C TYR A 141 15.28 16.47 -10.23
N GLY A 142 13.95 16.29 -10.33
CA GLY A 142 13.13 16.86 -11.42
C GLY A 142 13.53 16.37 -12.82
N LEU A 143 14.21 15.22 -12.92
CA LEU A 143 14.67 14.65 -14.18
C LEU A 143 13.55 13.80 -14.79
N GLU A 144 12.46 14.42 -15.25
CA GLU A 144 11.42 13.72 -15.99
C GLU A 144 11.85 13.60 -17.47
N SER A 145 12.43 12.47 -17.86
CA SER A 145 12.70 12.19 -19.28
C SER A 145 11.47 11.56 -19.94
N ASP A 146 11.21 11.92 -21.21
CA ASP A 146 10.03 11.45 -21.97
C ASP A 146 9.96 9.90 -22.11
N GLU A 147 11.09 9.21 -21.99
CA GLU A 147 11.15 7.74 -21.92
C GLU A 147 10.52 7.16 -20.63
N GLU A 148 10.48 7.93 -19.54
CA GLU A 148 9.96 7.50 -18.25
C GLU A 148 8.42 7.50 -18.22
N ILE A 149 7.74 8.42 -18.92
CA ILE A 149 6.28 8.42 -19.06
C ILE A 149 5.79 7.15 -19.78
N VAL A 150 6.51 6.73 -20.82
CA VAL A 150 6.22 5.49 -21.56
C VAL A 150 6.47 4.26 -20.68
N ARG A 151 7.56 4.24 -19.91
CA ARG A 151 7.82 3.16 -18.92
C ARG A 151 6.82 3.15 -17.76
N ILE A 152 6.33 4.29 -17.27
CA ILE A 152 5.29 4.37 -16.22
C ILE A 152 3.97 3.81 -16.74
N ARG A 153 3.59 4.15 -17.98
CA ARG A 153 2.42 3.57 -18.67
C ARG A 153 2.56 2.06 -18.87
N SER A 154 3.77 1.58 -19.20
CA SER A 154 4.07 0.15 -19.36
C SER A 154 4.18 -0.62 -18.03
N ARG A 155 4.71 0.01 -16.97
CA ARG A 155 4.80 -0.53 -15.59
C ARG A 155 3.44 -0.69 -14.90
N ARG A 156 2.44 0.14 -15.25
CA ARG A 156 1.05 -0.09 -14.84
C ARG A 156 0.46 -1.38 -15.45
N ASN A 157 0.98 -1.83 -16.58
CA ASN A 157 0.59 -3.09 -17.24
C ASN A 157 1.43 -4.31 -16.80
N LEU A 158 2.67 -4.10 -16.30
CA LEU A 158 3.59 -5.17 -15.87
C LEU A 158 3.51 -5.52 -14.37
N ARG A 159 3.00 -4.62 -13.51
CA ARG A 159 2.51 -5.09 -12.19
C ARG A 159 1.41 -6.09 -12.49
N PRO A 160 1.41 -7.30 -11.90
CA PRO A 160 0.31 -8.24 -12.07
C PRO A 160 -0.98 -7.45 -11.86
N ARG A 161 -1.89 -7.47 -12.84
CA ARG A 161 -3.24 -6.95 -12.65
C ARG A 161 -3.79 -7.70 -11.44
N ARG A 162 -3.63 -7.12 -10.26
CA ARG A 162 -4.35 -7.45 -9.04
C ARG A 162 -5.77 -6.96 -9.31
N GLU A 163 -6.48 -7.71 -10.17
CA GLU A 163 -7.86 -7.53 -10.60
C GLU A 163 -8.39 -6.11 -10.33
N ASN A 164 -7.92 -5.16 -11.13
CA ASN A 164 -8.53 -3.84 -11.14
C ASN A 164 -9.91 -4.01 -11.77
N ILE A 165 -10.96 -4.08 -10.96
CA ILE A 165 -12.31 -3.78 -11.44
C ILE A 165 -12.32 -2.28 -11.66
N PHE A 166 -12.43 -1.88 -12.93
CA PHE A 166 -12.52 -0.49 -13.35
C PHE A 166 -13.79 0.14 -12.75
N LEU A 167 -13.73 1.44 -12.47
CA LEU A 167 -14.82 2.20 -11.84
C LEU A 167 -16.06 2.32 -12.75
N ASP A 168 -15.99 1.82 -13.99
CA ASP A 168 -17.03 1.94 -15.02
C ASP A 168 -18.11 0.85 -14.92
N ASP A 169 -17.92 -0.19 -14.10
CA ASP A 169 -18.92 -1.26 -13.90
C ASP A 169 -19.84 -1.04 -12.67
N ILE A 170 -19.77 0.13 -12.03
CA ILE A 170 -20.50 0.41 -10.76
C ILE A 170 -21.53 1.55 -10.90
N ILE A 171 -21.53 2.29 -12.00
CA ILE A 171 -22.59 3.27 -12.31
C ILE A 171 -23.34 2.80 -13.56
N GLY A 172 -24.18 1.79 -13.38
CA GLY A 172 -25.33 1.49 -14.22
C GLY A 172 -26.60 1.76 -13.42
#